data_AF-A0A559KCL8-F1
#
_entry.id   AF-A0A559KCL8-F1
#
_cell.length_a   1.000
_cell.length_b   1.000
_cell.length_c   1.000
_cell.angle_alpha   90.00
_cell.angle_beta   90.00
_cell.angle_gamma   90.00
#
_symmetry.space_group_name_H-M   'P 1'
#
loop_
_entity.id
_entity.type
_entity.pdbx_description
1 polymer ?
#
loop_
_entity_poly.entity_id
_entity_poly.type
_entity_poly.pdbx_seq_one_letter_code
_entity_poly.pdbx_strand_id
1 'polypeptide(L)'
;MTILVSLSGVKKLMIHYKIIKKVGEIYFRNMENNQENKGKMKDDGRFKRKPIEFIIDDNGCFVCTSHYASSEESGGHIRYWFDKKVSVMHKFIYNELFGEVPEGLVVRHTCDNPKCINPEHLILGTQGDNVRDKVERNRQAKGEKVHTSKLTEEHVLEILKDKSSTNADLGRKYGVIADAISKIRLGITWKHVNRETV
;
A
#
# COMPACT_ATOMS: atom_id res chain seq x y z
N MET A 1 -6.16 -43.38 10.11
CA MET A 1 -6.13 -42.38 9.01
C MET A 1 -5.10 -41.33 9.36
N THR A 2 -3.86 -41.53 8.91
CA THR A 2 -2.75 -40.61 9.15
C THR A 2 -2.99 -39.37 8.28
N ILE A 3 -3.41 -38.26 8.89
CA ILE A 3 -3.60 -37.00 8.18
C ILE A 3 -2.19 -36.54 7.76
N LEU A 4 -1.87 -36.74 6.49
CA LEU A 4 -0.76 -36.12 5.79
C LEU A 4 -1.01 -34.61 5.76
N VAL A 5 -0.65 -33.91 6.83
CA VAL A 5 -0.47 -32.46 6.79
C VAL A 5 0.67 -32.21 5.81
N SER A 6 0.37 -31.58 4.67
CA SER A 6 1.35 -31.40 3.61
C SER A 6 2.61 -30.73 4.17
N LEU A 7 3.78 -31.26 3.79
CA LEU A 7 5.08 -30.72 4.20
C LEU A 7 5.27 -29.23 3.82
N SER A 8 4.42 -28.69 2.93
CA SER A 8 4.37 -27.26 2.58
C SER A 8 3.71 -26.41 3.68
N GLY A 9 2.64 -26.90 4.33
CA GLY A 9 1.96 -26.18 5.42
C GLY A 9 2.81 -26.09 6.69
N VAL A 10 3.54 -27.15 7.02
CA VAL A 10 4.43 -27.21 8.21
C VAL A 10 5.66 -26.30 8.02
N LYS A 11 6.23 -26.22 6.82
CA LYS A 11 7.31 -25.28 6.50
C LYS A 11 6.85 -23.82 6.58
N LYS A 12 5.63 -23.52 6.10
CA LYS A 12 5.01 -22.19 6.20
C LYS A 12 4.83 -21.78 7.66
N LEU A 13 4.26 -22.66 8.50
CA LEU A 13 4.10 -22.45 9.95
C LEU A 13 5.44 -22.27 10.70
N MET A 14 6.49 -22.97 10.29
CA MET A 14 7.83 -22.81 10.89
C MET A 14 8.56 -21.53 10.46
N ILE A 15 8.32 -21.02 9.24
CA ILE A 15 8.78 -19.69 8.82
C ILE A 15 8.03 -18.61 9.61
N HIS A 16 6.71 -18.76 9.79
CA HIS A 16 5.89 -17.88 10.64
C HIS A 16 6.40 -17.86 12.09
N TYR A 17 6.71 -19.03 12.67
CA TYR A 17 7.24 -19.14 14.03
C TYR A 17 8.69 -18.61 14.17
N LYS A 18 9.52 -18.72 13.12
CA LYS A 18 10.87 -18.14 13.10
C LYS A 18 10.87 -16.63 12.89
N ILE A 19 9.94 -16.07 12.11
CA ILE A 19 9.71 -14.61 12.02
C ILE A 19 9.22 -14.11 13.39
N ILE A 20 8.25 -14.78 14.01
CA ILE A 20 7.77 -14.43 15.35
C ILE A 20 8.87 -14.59 16.41
N LYS A 21 9.81 -15.54 16.31
CA LYS A 21 10.95 -15.66 17.24
C LYS A 21 12.10 -14.68 16.95
N LYS A 22 12.47 -14.46 15.69
CA LYS A 22 13.61 -13.59 15.30
C LYS A 22 13.24 -12.11 15.38
N VAL A 23 12.03 -11.75 14.97
CA VAL A 23 11.49 -10.40 15.24
C VAL A 23 11.03 -10.32 16.71
N GLY A 24 10.61 -11.45 17.31
CA GLY A 24 10.22 -11.59 18.72
C GLY A 24 11.28 -11.23 19.74
N GLU A 25 12.50 -11.73 19.56
CA GLU A 25 13.61 -11.46 20.49
C GLU A 25 14.14 -10.02 20.40
N ILE A 26 13.82 -9.29 19.33
CA ILE A 26 14.34 -7.92 19.11
C ILE A 26 13.23 -6.86 19.35
N TYR A 27 11.93 -7.21 19.20
CA TYR A 27 10.81 -6.25 19.29
C TYR A 27 9.48 -6.74 19.91
N PHE A 28 9.33 -7.98 20.41
CA PHE A 28 8.08 -8.46 21.03
C PHE A 28 8.26 -8.90 22.48
N ARG A 29 7.32 -8.50 23.35
CA ARG A 29 7.27 -8.89 24.75
C ARG A 29 6.51 -10.22 24.87
N ASN A 30 7.20 -11.30 25.26
CA ASN A 30 6.58 -12.57 25.58
C ASN A 30 5.73 -12.43 26.87
N MET A 31 4.44 -12.82 26.82
CA MET A 31 3.46 -12.70 27.91
C MET A 31 3.19 -14.04 28.64
N GLU A 32 3.91 -15.12 28.36
CA GLU A 32 3.65 -16.42 29.02
C GLU A 32 4.34 -16.58 30.38
N ASN A 33 5.28 -15.71 30.74
CA ASN A 33 5.91 -15.70 32.06
C ASN A 33 5.47 -14.47 32.85
N ASN A 34 4.31 -14.62 33.49
CA ASN A 34 3.67 -13.66 34.36
C ASN A 34 4.39 -13.54 35.72
N GLN A 35 5.66 -13.11 35.73
CA GLN A 35 6.30 -12.60 36.93
C GLN A 35 7.12 -11.35 36.59
N GLU A 36 6.58 -10.21 37.02
CA GLU A 36 7.27 -8.98 37.37
C GLU A 36 8.38 -8.50 36.42
N ASN A 37 7.99 -7.74 35.41
CA ASN A 37 8.86 -6.66 34.95
C ASN A 37 8.02 -5.40 34.69
N LYS A 38 7.69 -4.71 35.79
CA LYS A 38 7.47 -3.26 35.79
C LYS A 38 8.68 -2.64 35.08
N GLY A 39 8.42 -1.71 34.17
CA GLY A 39 9.42 -1.24 33.22
C GLY A 39 10.72 -0.78 33.87
N LYS A 40 11.78 -1.59 33.81
CA LYS A 40 13.14 -1.09 34.05
C LYS A 40 13.59 -0.24 32.88
N MET A 41 13.88 1.04 33.13
CA MET A 41 14.54 1.95 32.19
C MET A 41 15.78 1.27 31.59
N LYS A 42 16.10 1.58 30.33
CA LYS A 42 17.44 1.28 29.82
C LYS A 42 18.41 2.30 30.42
N ASP A 43 19.59 1.86 30.85
CA ASP A 43 20.62 2.72 31.46
C ASP A 43 21.21 3.75 30.47
N ASP A 44 20.79 3.72 29.19
CA ASP A 44 21.18 4.64 28.12
C ASP A 44 20.22 5.84 27.94
N GLY A 45 19.20 5.97 28.78
CA GLY A 45 18.20 7.04 28.71
C GLY A 45 17.20 6.92 27.55
N ARG A 46 17.15 5.79 26.83
CA ARG A 46 16.22 5.58 25.69
C ARG A 46 14.91 4.93 26.14
N PHE A 47 13.78 5.49 25.70
CA PHE A 47 12.45 4.93 25.93
C PHE A 47 12.33 3.49 25.38
N LYS A 48 11.60 2.62 26.10
CA LYS A 48 11.23 1.29 25.58
C LYS A 48 10.36 1.46 24.33
N ARG A 49 10.78 0.84 23.23
CA ARG A 49 10.07 0.91 21.95
C ARG A 49 8.69 0.26 22.07
N LYS A 50 7.70 0.79 21.36
CA LYS A 50 6.37 0.19 21.28
C LYS A 50 6.47 -1.13 20.51
N PRO A 51 5.91 -2.25 21.02
CA PRO A 51 5.86 -3.50 20.29
C PRO A 51 5.01 -3.37 19.01
N ILE A 52 5.35 -4.16 17.99
CA ILE A 52 4.61 -4.19 16.71
C ILE A 52 3.51 -5.26 16.81
N GLU A 53 2.32 -4.87 17.24
CA GLU A 53 1.15 -5.75 17.23
C GLU A 53 0.47 -5.75 15.86
N PHE A 54 -0.04 -6.92 15.45
CA PHE A 54 -0.78 -7.13 14.20
C PHE A 54 -1.86 -8.20 14.36
N ILE A 55 -2.84 -8.17 13.44
CA ILE A 55 -3.85 -9.23 13.25
C ILE A 55 -3.64 -9.91 11.90
N ILE A 56 -4.15 -11.12 11.73
CA ILE A 56 -4.17 -11.82 10.42
C ILE A 56 -5.56 -11.64 9.83
N ASP A 57 -5.66 -11.07 8.63
CA ASP A 57 -6.92 -10.95 7.90
C ASP A 57 -7.20 -12.17 7.01
N ASP A 58 -8.37 -12.20 6.36
CA ASP A 58 -8.81 -13.31 5.50
C ASP A 58 -7.91 -13.51 4.27
N ASN A 59 -7.12 -12.51 3.89
CA ASN A 59 -6.14 -12.58 2.81
C ASN A 59 -4.76 -13.07 3.30
N GLY A 60 -4.64 -13.46 4.58
CA GLY A 60 -3.37 -13.83 5.20
C GLY A 60 -2.41 -12.65 5.40
N CYS A 61 -2.90 -11.41 5.32
CA CYS A 61 -2.07 -10.24 5.61
C CYS A 61 -1.88 -10.08 7.11
N PHE A 62 -0.65 -9.75 7.51
CA PHE A 62 -0.37 -9.34 8.89
C PHE A 62 -0.61 -7.85 8.98
N VAL A 63 -1.81 -7.45 9.36
CA VAL A 63 -2.23 -6.04 9.41
C VAL A 63 -1.77 -5.44 10.73
N CYS A 64 -0.82 -4.52 10.68
CA CYS A 64 -0.31 -3.83 11.87
C CYS A 64 -1.40 -2.95 12.50
N THR A 65 -1.64 -3.14 13.81
CA THR A 65 -2.65 -2.40 14.61
C THR A 65 -2.02 -1.45 15.63
N SER A 66 -0.75 -1.64 15.95
CA SER A 66 -0.04 -0.89 16.99
C SER A 66 0.51 0.48 16.54
N HIS A 67 0.80 0.66 15.25
CA HIS A 67 1.47 1.85 14.71
C HIS A 67 0.59 2.59 13.73
N TYR A 68 0.80 3.91 13.63
CA TYR A 68 0.01 4.78 12.77
C TYR A 68 0.29 4.52 11.28
N ALA A 69 -0.79 4.38 10.52
CA ALA A 69 -0.78 4.39 9.06
C ALA A 69 -0.84 5.84 8.58
N SER A 70 -0.03 6.21 7.58
CA SER A 70 -0.26 7.46 6.87
C SER A 70 -1.64 7.48 6.23
N SER A 71 -2.13 8.67 5.85
CA SER A 71 -3.38 8.78 5.12
C SER A 71 -3.36 7.95 3.82
N GLU A 72 -4.54 7.60 3.32
CA GLU A 72 -4.68 6.81 2.09
C GLU A 72 -4.09 7.56 0.89
N GLU A 73 -4.26 8.89 0.85
CA GLU A 73 -3.67 9.77 -0.17
C GLU A 73 -2.15 9.73 -0.14
N SER A 74 -1.56 9.54 1.04
CA SER A 74 -0.12 9.40 1.25
C SER A 74 0.38 7.95 1.07
N GLY A 75 -0.48 7.05 0.60
CA GLY A 75 -0.16 5.65 0.31
C GLY A 75 -0.51 4.65 1.41
N GLY A 76 -1.09 5.09 2.54
CA GLY A 76 -1.61 4.19 3.59
C GLY A 76 -0.55 3.41 4.39
N HIS A 77 0.73 3.66 4.17
CA HIS A 77 1.82 2.88 4.76
C HIS A 77 1.98 3.13 6.26
N ILE A 78 2.25 2.07 7.01
CA ILE A 78 2.66 2.18 8.42
C ILE A 78 4.04 2.82 8.49
N ARG A 79 4.19 3.87 9.31
CA ARG A 79 5.47 4.51 9.58
C ARG A 79 6.08 3.95 10.87
N TYR A 80 7.38 3.71 10.84
CA TYR A 80 8.15 3.24 11.98
C TYR A 80 9.37 4.13 12.20
N TRP A 81 9.59 4.55 13.44
CA TRP A 81 10.76 5.32 13.79
C TRP A 81 11.84 4.40 14.34
N PHE A 82 12.96 4.30 13.64
CA PHE A 82 14.10 3.45 13.98
C PHE A 82 15.42 4.20 13.78
N ASP A 83 16.29 4.12 14.79
CA ASP A 83 17.62 4.75 14.78
C ASP A 83 17.64 6.21 14.27
N LYS A 84 16.79 7.05 14.87
CA LYS A 84 16.61 8.47 14.53
C LYS A 84 16.06 8.73 13.12
N LYS A 85 15.64 7.70 12.38
CA LYS A 85 15.09 7.80 11.03
C LYS A 85 13.66 7.25 10.97
N VAL A 86 12.82 7.88 10.17
CA VAL A 86 11.50 7.33 9.83
C VAL A 86 11.66 6.40 8.63
N SER A 87 11.22 5.16 8.77
CA SER A 87 11.10 4.19 7.68
C SER A 87 9.64 3.76 7.52
N VAL A 88 9.29 3.15 6.38
CA VAL A 88 8.02 2.43 6.24
C VAL A 88 8.18 1.02 6.82
N MET A 89 7.17 0.55 7.54
CA MET A 89 7.25 -0.66 8.36
C MET A 89 7.60 -1.90 7.54
N HIS A 90 6.97 -2.09 6.38
CA HIS A 90 7.25 -3.26 5.53
C HIS A 90 8.72 -3.30 5.06
N LYS A 91 9.33 -2.14 4.76
CA LYS A 91 10.76 -2.05 4.41
C LYS A 91 11.64 -2.37 5.61
N PHE A 92 11.27 -1.88 6.79
CA PHE A 92 11.96 -2.22 8.04
C PHE A 92 11.92 -3.74 8.30
N ILE A 93 10.74 -4.36 8.21
CA ILE A 93 10.58 -5.81 8.37
C ILE A 93 11.37 -6.59 7.34
N TYR A 94 11.37 -6.14 6.07
CA TYR A 94 12.21 -6.75 5.04
C TYR A 94 13.69 -6.71 5.41
N ASN A 95 14.20 -5.54 5.80
CA ASN A 95 15.60 -5.35 6.18
C ASN A 95 16.04 -6.26 7.34
N GLU A 96 15.22 -6.38 8.39
CA GLU A 96 15.53 -7.22 9.56
C GLU A 96 15.55 -8.72 9.23
N LEU A 97 14.73 -9.16 8.26
CA LEU A 97 14.57 -10.58 7.94
C LEU A 97 15.49 -11.05 6.82
N PHE A 98 15.64 -10.24 5.78
CA PHE A 98 16.31 -10.59 4.53
C PHE A 98 17.60 -9.79 4.29
N GLY A 99 17.88 -8.78 5.11
CA GLY A 99 19.04 -7.89 4.94
C GLY A 99 18.69 -6.62 4.16
N GLU A 100 19.68 -5.74 4.03
CA GLU A 100 19.51 -4.42 3.42
C GLU A 100 18.97 -4.51 1.98
N VAL A 101 17.93 -3.72 1.70
CA VAL A 101 17.42 -3.53 0.33
C VAL A 101 18.53 -2.92 -0.54
N PRO A 102 18.96 -3.59 -1.62
CA PRO A 102 19.99 -3.07 -2.51
C PRO A 102 19.60 -1.73 -3.13
N GLU A 103 20.60 -0.92 -3.47
CA GLU A 103 20.40 0.36 -4.15
C GLU A 103 19.63 0.18 -5.46
N GLY A 104 18.70 1.10 -5.76
CA GLY A 104 17.84 1.04 -6.94
C GLY A 104 16.64 0.09 -6.83
N LEU A 105 16.57 -0.73 -5.77
CA LEU A 105 15.43 -1.62 -5.51
C LEU A 105 14.46 -1.07 -4.48
N VAL A 106 13.22 -1.56 -4.55
CA VAL A 106 12.12 -1.28 -3.63
C VAL A 106 11.48 -2.56 -3.14
N VAL A 107 10.96 -2.51 -1.91
CA VAL A 107 10.10 -3.55 -1.36
C VAL A 107 8.68 -3.27 -1.82
N ARG A 108 8.04 -4.29 -2.40
CA ARG A 108 6.68 -4.25 -2.94
C ARG A 108 5.80 -5.28 -2.26
N HIS A 109 4.49 -5.00 -2.24
CA HIS A 109 3.48 -5.92 -1.75
C HIS A 109 2.88 -6.74 -2.88
N THR A 110 2.77 -8.05 -2.69
CA THR A 110 1.96 -8.91 -3.57
C THR A 110 0.46 -8.80 -3.28
N CYS A 111 0.08 -8.33 -2.09
CA CYS A 111 -1.31 -8.25 -1.62
C CYS A 111 -1.95 -6.85 -1.72
N ASP A 112 -1.21 -5.83 -2.17
CA ASP A 112 -1.65 -4.42 -2.26
C ASP A 112 -2.20 -3.79 -0.96
N ASN A 113 -1.94 -4.40 0.19
CA ASN A 113 -2.35 -3.87 1.48
C ASN A 113 -1.18 -3.10 2.13
N PRO A 114 -1.21 -1.75 2.16
CA PRO A 114 -0.10 -0.95 2.70
C PRO A 114 0.17 -1.15 4.20
N LYS A 115 -0.82 -1.67 4.92
CA LYS A 115 -0.73 -2.00 6.36
C LYS A 115 -0.16 -3.39 6.61
N CYS A 116 0.00 -4.20 5.56
CA CYS A 116 0.52 -5.56 5.65
C CYS A 116 2.03 -5.55 5.92
N ILE A 117 2.43 -6.32 6.94
CA ILE A 117 3.82 -6.58 7.31
C ILE A 117 4.19 -8.06 7.18
N ASN A 118 3.37 -8.86 6.50
CA ASN A 118 3.65 -10.29 6.28
C ASN A 118 4.87 -10.42 5.35
N PRO A 119 6.00 -10.99 5.81
CA PRO A 119 7.21 -11.12 5.01
C PRO A 119 7.03 -11.95 3.73
N GLU A 120 6.09 -12.90 3.72
CA GLU A 120 5.76 -13.69 2.53
C GLU A 120 5.03 -12.87 1.46
N HIS A 121 4.44 -11.73 1.84
CA HIS A 121 3.81 -10.80 0.91
C HIS A 121 4.76 -9.68 0.46
N LEU A 122 6.03 -9.71 0.89
CA LEU A 122 7.05 -8.72 0.53
C LEU A 122 8.00 -9.30 -0.51
N ILE A 123 8.16 -8.58 -1.62
CA ILE A 123 9.08 -8.93 -2.70
C ILE A 123 9.97 -7.74 -3.04
N LEU A 124 11.18 -8.00 -3.52
CA LEU A 124 12.02 -6.96 -4.11
C LEU A 124 11.67 -6.77 -5.59
N GLY A 125 11.82 -5.55 -6.06
CA GLY A 125 11.84 -5.25 -7.48
C GLY A 125 12.35 -3.85 -7.76
N THR A 126 12.36 -3.50 -9.03
CA THR A 126 12.68 -2.17 -9.50
C THR A 126 11.49 -1.22 -9.35
N GLN A 127 11.74 0.08 -9.49
CA GLN A 127 10.66 1.06 -9.64
C GLN A 127 9.77 0.76 -10.86
N GLY A 128 10.36 0.25 -11.95
CA GLY A 128 9.61 -0.16 -13.14
C GLY A 128 8.62 -1.29 -12.85
N ASP A 129 9.01 -2.25 -12.00
CA ASP A 129 8.09 -3.30 -11.57
C ASP A 129 6.96 -2.76 -10.70
N ASN A 130 7.24 -1.82 -9.79
CA ASN A 130 6.21 -1.18 -8.96
C ASN A 130 5.20 -0.38 -9.82
N VAL A 131 5.68 0.31 -10.87
CA VAL A 131 4.80 1.01 -11.82
C VAL A 131 3.95 0.01 -12.60
N ARG A 132 4.53 -1.11 -13.03
CA ARG A 132 3.80 -2.19 -13.71
C ARG A 132 2.71 -2.78 -12.81
N ASP A 133 3.00 -3.10 -11.55
CA ASP A 133 1.98 -3.54 -10.59
C ASP A 133 0.81 -2.56 -10.51
N LYS A 134 1.12 -1.27 -10.40
CA LYS A 134 0.12 -0.21 -10.31
C LYS A 134 -0.81 -0.19 -11.53
N VAL A 135 -0.25 -0.40 -12.73
CA VAL A 135 -1.01 -0.43 -13.99
C VAL A 135 -1.82 -1.73 -14.10
N GLU A 136 -1.20 -2.89 -13.88
CA GLU A 136 -1.85 -4.20 -13.96
C GLU A 136 -3.03 -4.31 -12.98
N ARG A 137 -2.87 -3.71 -11.80
CA ARG A 137 -3.89 -3.69 -10.74
C ARG A 137 -4.82 -2.48 -10.82
N ASN A 138 -4.72 -1.70 -11.89
CA ASN A 138 -5.62 -0.59 -12.22
C ASN A 138 -5.69 0.51 -11.13
N ARG A 139 -4.59 0.70 -10.38
CA ARG A 139 -4.45 1.64 -9.25
C ARG A 139 -3.88 3.01 -9.64
N GLN A 140 -3.75 3.28 -10.93
CA GLN A 140 -3.41 4.61 -11.42
C GLN A 140 -4.55 5.61 -11.19
N ALA A 141 -4.19 6.87 -10.90
CA ALA A 141 -5.16 7.96 -10.85
C ALA A 141 -5.85 8.10 -12.21
N LYS A 142 -7.15 8.41 -12.19
CA LYS A 142 -8.00 8.55 -13.38
C LYS A 142 -8.90 9.76 -13.23
N GLY A 143 -9.23 10.37 -14.37
CA GLY A 143 -10.17 11.49 -14.41
C GLY A 143 -9.71 12.63 -13.51
N GLU A 144 -10.62 13.12 -12.68
CA GLU A 144 -10.39 14.23 -11.75
C GLU A 144 -9.38 13.92 -10.64
N LYS A 145 -9.10 12.65 -10.35
CA LYS A 145 -8.04 12.26 -9.40
C LYS A 145 -6.63 12.49 -9.95
N VAL A 146 -6.49 12.76 -11.25
CA VAL A 146 -5.22 13.16 -11.86
C VAL A 146 -4.96 14.62 -11.49
N HIS A 147 -3.83 14.90 -10.84
CA HIS A 147 -3.52 16.23 -10.28
C HIS A 147 -3.44 17.36 -11.33
N THR A 148 -3.25 17.04 -12.62
CA THR A 148 -3.28 18.00 -13.73
C THR A 148 -4.64 18.11 -14.41
N SER A 149 -5.64 17.34 -13.99
CA SER A 149 -6.97 17.38 -14.58
C SER A 149 -7.63 18.72 -14.34
N LYS A 150 -8.16 19.32 -15.41
CA LYS A 150 -9.01 20.51 -15.35
C LYS A 150 -10.50 20.19 -15.38
N LEU A 151 -10.84 18.94 -15.66
CA LEU A 151 -12.22 18.49 -15.80
C LEU A 151 -12.59 17.58 -14.63
N THR A 152 -13.86 17.65 -14.24
CA THR A 152 -14.51 16.72 -13.30
C THR A 152 -15.35 15.71 -14.08
N GLU A 153 -15.81 14.65 -13.42
CA GLU A 153 -16.76 13.72 -14.05
C GLU A 153 -18.05 14.44 -14.49
N GLU A 154 -18.51 15.43 -13.73
CA GLU A 154 -19.68 16.25 -14.06
C GLU A 154 -19.48 17.08 -15.33
N HIS A 155 -18.34 17.77 -15.47
CA HIS A 155 -18.00 18.49 -16.71
C HIS A 155 -18.01 17.55 -17.92
N VAL A 156 -17.52 16.32 -17.75
CA VAL A 156 -17.49 15.32 -18.83
C VAL A 156 -18.91 14.92 -19.23
N LEU A 157 -19.80 14.70 -18.28
CA LEU A 157 -21.21 14.39 -18.58
C LEU A 157 -21.91 15.56 -19.28
N GLU A 158 -21.66 16.81 -18.88
CA GLU A 158 -22.17 18.00 -19.57
C GLU A 158 -21.67 18.08 -21.02
N ILE A 159 -20.37 17.87 -21.23
CA ILE A 159 -19.75 17.85 -22.56
C ILE A 159 -20.38 16.80 -23.46
N LEU A 160 -20.73 15.63 -22.91
CA LEU A 160 -21.35 14.53 -23.65
C LEU A 160 -22.82 14.81 -23.99
N LYS A 161 -23.56 15.48 -23.09
CA LYS A 161 -24.97 15.88 -23.28
C LYS A 161 -25.12 17.01 -24.29
N ASP A 162 -24.20 17.96 -24.30
CA ASP A 162 -24.24 19.10 -25.21
C ASP A 162 -24.04 18.65 -26.67
N LYS A 163 -25.06 18.74 -27.52
CA LYS A 163 -24.93 18.44 -28.96
C LYS A 163 -24.80 19.69 -29.84
N SER A 164 -25.00 20.88 -29.27
CA SER A 164 -25.08 22.15 -30.00
C SER A 164 -23.75 22.89 -30.08
N SER A 165 -22.94 22.82 -29.03
CA SER A 165 -21.68 23.56 -28.95
C SER A 165 -20.58 22.87 -29.75
N THR A 166 -19.69 23.66 -30.36
CA THR A 166 -18.51 23.09 -31.01
C THR A 166 -17.48 22.62 -29.96
N ASN A 167 -16.60 21.71 -30.35
CA ASN A 167 -15.49 21.28 -29.48
C ASN A 167 -14.58 22.46 -29.06
N ALA A 168 -14.46 23.48 -29.91
CA ALA A 168 -13.68 24.68 -29.61
C ALA A 168 -14.36 25.56 -28.55
N ASP A 169 -15.68 25.73 -28.64
CA ASP A 169 -16.46 26.47 -27.64
C ASP A 169 -16.37 25.80 -26.27
N LEU A 170 -16.59 24.49 -26.22
CA LEU A 170 -16.48 23.70 -24.99
C LEU A 170 -15.05 23.72 -24.44
N GLY A 171 -14.04 23.65 -25.31
CA GLY A 171 -12.65 23.77 -24.91
C GLY A 171 -12.37 25.09 -24.19
N ARG A 172 -12.82 26.22 -24.76
CA ARG A 172 -12.73 27.53 -24.11
C ARG A 172 -13.49 27.57 -22.79
N LYS A 173 -14.72 27.06 -22.76
CA LYS A 173 -15.59 27.03 -21.56
C LYS A 173 -14.90 26.35 -20.38
N TYR A 174 -14.30 25.18 -20.59
CA TYR A 174 -13.68 24.39 -19.52
C TYR A 174 -12.15 24.53 -19.42
N GLY A 175 -11.54 25.46 -20.18
CA GLY A 175 -10.10 25.73 -20.12
C GLY A 175 -9.21 24.60 -20.64
N VAL A 176 -9.71 23.79 -21.59
CA VAL A 176 -9.02 22.68 -22.23
C VAL A 176 -8.94 22.87 -23.75
N ILE A 177 -8.02 22.16 -24.41
CA ILE A 177 -7.93 22.19 -25.87
C ILE A 177 -9.09 21.42 -26.52
N ALA A 178 -9.52 21.81 -27.71
CA ALA A 178 -10.63 21.18 -28.44
C ALA A 178 -10.43 19.68 -28.70
N ASP A 179 -9.18 19.24 -28.88
CA ASP A 179 -8.81 17.82 -29.01
C ASP A 179 -9.19 17.00 -27.76
N ALA A 180 -9.05 17.57 -26.56
CA ALA A 180 -9.45 16.90 -25.33
C ALA A 180 -10.97 16.66 -25.30
N ILE A 181 -11.76 17.64 -25.74
CA ILE A 181 -13.22 17.51 -25.89
C ILE A 181 -13.56 16.42 -26.91
N SER A 182 -12.87 16.40 -28.05
CA SER A 182 -13.06 15.36 -29.07
C SER A 182 -12.79 13.96 -28.52
N LYS A 183 -11.67 13.75 -27.83
CA LYS A 183 -11.30 12.46 -27.21
C LYS A 183 -12.29 12.01 -26.14
N ILE A 184 -12.90 12.95 -25.40
CA ILE A 184 -13.98 12.65 -24.46
C ILE A 184 -15.21 12.11 -25.19
N ARG A 185 -15.69 12.84 -26.21
CA ARG A 185 -16.85 12.46 -27.04
C ARG A 185 -16.66 11.12 -27.73
N LEU A 186 -15.47 10.87 -28.27
CA LEU A 186 -15.10 9.62 -28.93
C LEU A 186 -14.89 8.43 -27.97
N GLY A 187 -14.87 8.65 -26.66
CA GLY A 187 -14.64 7.56 -25.70
C GLY A 187 -13.21 7.08 -25.58
N ILE A 188 -12.26 7.86 -26.10
CA ILE A 188 -10.83 7.55 -26.00
C ILE A 188 -10.33 7.83 -24.59
N THR A 189 -10.77 8.95 -23.99
CA THR A 189 -10.46 9.35 -22.61
C THR A 189 -11.70 9.24 -21.71
N TRP A 190 -11.50 9.30 -20.39
CA TRP A 190 -12.59 9.20 -19.41
C TRP A 190 -13.44 7.92 -19.58
N LYS A 191 -12.77 6.79 -19.88
CA LYS A 191 -13.39 5.48 -20.11
C LYS A 191 -14.11 4.90 -18.88
N HIS A 192 -13.83 5.42 -17.69
CA HIS A 192 -14.42 4.98 -16.43
C HIS A 192 -15.75 5.69 -16.12
N VAL A 193 -16.06 6.80 -16.79
CA VAL A 193 -17.32 7.53 -16.59
C VAL A 193 -18.44 6.75 -17.27
N ASN A 194 -19.53 6.47 -16.53
CA ASN A 194 -20.71 5.83 -17.08
C ASN A 194 -21.41 6.78 -18.07
N ARG A 195 -21.70 6.28 -19.28
CA ARG A 195 -22.26 7.05 -20.40
C ARG A 195 -23.71 6.71 -20.70
N GLU A 196 -24.31 5.76 -19.99
CA GLU A 196 -25.68 5.29 -20.24
C GLU A 196 -26.76 6.33 -19.92
N THR A 197 -26.39 7.42 -19.24
CA THR A 197 -27.27 8.51 -18.81
C THR A 197 -27.25 9.74 -19.72
N VAL A 198 -26.65 9.62 -20.92
CA VAL A 198 -26.32 10.74 -21.81
C VAL A 198 -26.71 10.49 -23.27
#